data_AF-A0A377AYM6-F1
#
_entry.id   AF-A0A377AYM6-F1
#
_cell.length_a   1.000
_cell.length_b   1.000
_cell.length_c   1.000
_cell.angle_alpha   90.00
_cell.angle_beta   90.00
_cell.angle_gamma   90.00
#
_symmetry.space_group_name_H-M   'P 1'
#
loop_
_entity.id
_entity.type
_entity.pdbx_description
1 polymer ?
#
loop_
_entity_poly.entity_id
_entity_poly.type
_entity_poly.pdbx_seq_one_letter_code
_entity_poly.pdbx_strand_id
1 'polypeptide(L)'
;MFNQLDSHDTARFKTLLGRDIARLPLAVVWLFTWPGVPCIYYGDEVGLDGKNDPFCRKPFPWQVEKQDTALFALVPANDCAA
;
A
#
# COMPACT_ATOMS: atom_id res chain seq x y z
N MET A 1 16.21 4.63 9.90
CA MET A 1 15.54 3.34 9.67
C MET A 1 14.50 3.56 8.59
N PHE A 2 14.53 2.77 7.53
CA PHE A 2 13.57 2.84 6.42
C PHE A 2 12.56 1.70 6.61
N ASN A 3 11.31 2.05 6.89
CA ASN A 3 10.27 1.08 7.22
C ASN A 3 9.41 0.89 5.97
N GLN A 4 9.44 -0.30 5.37
CA GLN A 4 8.69 -0.63 4.16
C GLN A 4 7.94 -1.94 4.36
N LEU A 5 6.70 -2.02 3.87
CA LEU A 5 5.86 -3.22 3.98
C LEU A 5 6.14 -4.24 2.87
N ASP A 6 6.38 -3.76 1.65
CA ASP A 6 6.71 -4.57 0.48
C ASP A 6 7.49 -3.76 -0.56
N SER A 7 7.98 -4.43 -1.60
CA SER A 7 8.81 -3.83 -2.65
C SER A 7 8.55 -4.49 -4.01
N HIS A 8 9.19 -3.95 -5.03
CA HIS A 8 9.20 -4.50 -6.39
C HIS A 8 9.81 -5.91 -6.53
N ASP A 9 10.48 -6.42 -5.49
CA ASP A 9 11.07 -7.76 -5.47
C ASP A 9 10.30 -8.77 -4.61
N THR A 10 9.22 -8.33 -3.94
CA THR A 10 8.39 -9.19 -3.09
C THR A 10 6.94 -9.20 -3.57
N ALA A 11 6.19 -10.24 -3.21
CA ALA A 11 4.75 -10.24 -3.39
C ALA A 11 4.13 -9.06 -2.61
N ARG A 12 3.06 -8.49 -3.16
CA ARG A 12 2.39 -7.36 -2.52
C ARG A 12 1.78 -7.77 -1.20
N PHE A 13 1.79 -6.86 -0.24
CA PHE A 13 1.31 -7.11 1.11
C PHE A 13 -0.15 -7.58 1.12
N LYS A 14 -1.01 -7.00 0.27
CA LYS A 14 -2.41 -7.46 0.07
C LYS A 14 -2.53 -8.92 -0.35
N THR A 15 -1.58 -9.39 -1.17
CA THR A 15 -1.56 -10.78 -1.67
C THR A 15 -1.06 -11.74 -0.60
N LEU A 16 -0.07 -11.33 0.19
CA LEU A 16 0.42 -12.09 1.34
C LEU A 16 -0.66 -12.27 2.42
N LEU A 17 -1.50 -11.25 2.62
CA LEU A 17 -2.60 -11.28 3.58
C LEU A 17 -3.81 -12.12 3.14
N GLY A 18 -3.80 -12.70 1.94
CA GLY A 18 -4.92 -13.47 1.41
C GLY A 18 -6.13 -12.62 1.03
N ARG A 19 -5.92 -11.34 0.69
CA ARG A 19 -6.97 -10.34 0.35
C ARG A 19 -7.92 -9.98 1.51
N ASP A 20 -7.47 -10.16 2.75
CA ASP A 20 -8.23 -9.72 3.92
C ASP A 20 -8.21 -8.18 4.03
N ILE A 21 -9.39 -7.58 3.92
CA ILE A 21 -9.61 -6.13 3.83
C ILE A 21 -9.25 -5.45 5.17
N ALA A 22 -9.39 -6.13 6.31
CA ALA A 22 -9.16 -5.52 7.62
C ALA A 22 -7.66 -5.44 8.00
N ARG A 23 -6.82 -6.32 7.46
CA ARG A 23 -5.42 -6.45 7.87
C ARG A 23 -4.50 -5.41 7.23
N LEU A 24 -4.83 -4.96 6.02
CA LEU A 24 -4.01 -3.96 5.32
C LEU A 24 -4.07 -2.58 6.00
N PRO A 25 -5.25 -2.05 6.36
CA PRO A 25 -5.37 -0.86 7.20
C PRO A 25 -4.58 -0.93 8.51
N LEU A 26 -4.61 -2.08 9.18
CA LEU A 26 -3.89 -2.27 10.45
C LEU A 26 -2.36 -2.16 10.26
N ALA A 27 -1.82 -2.76 9.19
CA ALA A 27 -0.40 -2.66 8.90
C ALA A 27 0.03 -1.24 8.51
N VAL A 28 -0.82 -0.51 7.79
CA VAL A 28 -0.58 0.90 7.45
C VAL A 28 -0.56 1.76 8.72
N VAL A 29 -1.53 1.60 9.62
CA VAL A 29 -1.52 2.29 10.92
C VAL A 29 -0.25 1.96 11.69
N TRP A 30 0.14 0.69 11.75
CA TRP A 30 1.35 0.27 12.44
C TRP A 30 2.60 0.93 11.85
N LEU A 31 2.72 0.96 10.52
CA LEU A 31 3.82 1.60 9.80
C LEU A 31 3.99 3.08 10.17
N PHE A 32 2.89 3.82 10.28
CA PHE A 32 2.91 5.25 10.65
C PHE A 32 3.12 5.50 12.15
N THR A 33 2.78 4.54 13.00
CA THR A 33 3.03 4.65 14.45
C THR A 33 4.43 4.19 14.87
N TRP A 34 5.15 3.49 14.00
CA TRP A 34 6.47 2.93 14.30
C TRP A 34 7.60 3.96 14.08
N PRO A 35 8.60 4.04 14.98
CA PRO A 35 9.72 4.97 14.80
C PRO A 35 10.53 4.66 13.53
N GLY A 36 10.82 5.70 12.74
CA GLY A 36 11.57 5.61 11.50
C GLY A 36 10.95 6.44 10.39
N VAL A 37 11.40 6.20 9.16
CA VAL A 37 10.81 6.82 7.96
C VAL A 37 9.89 5.78 7.33
N PRO A 38 8.56 5.94 7.42
CA PRO A 38 7.61 5.05 6.77
C PRO A 38 7.66 5.26 5.27
N CYS A 39 7.64 4.17 4.50
CA CYS A 39 7.65 4.18 3.05
C CYS A 39 6.62 3.19 2.50
N ILE A 40 5.75 3.70 1.65
CA ILE A 40 4.66 2.96 1.03
C ILE A 40 5.06 2.67 -0.43
N TYR A 41 4.84 1.44 -0.87
CA TYR A 41 5.03 1.06 -2.25
C TYR A 41 3.82 1.45 -3.10
N TYR A 42 4.05 2.07 -4.26
CA TYR A 42 2.98 2.63 -5.08
C TYR A 42 1.87 1.60 -5.35
N GLY A 43 0.62 2.01 -5.20
CA GLY A 43 -0.54 1.14 -5.38
C GLY A 43 -1.01 0.46 -4.10
N ASP A 44 -0.20 0.37 -3.04
CA ASP A 44 -0.66 -0.23 -1.79
C ASP A 44 -1.71 0.64 -1.10
N GLU A 45 -1.60 1.96 -1.22
CA GLU A 45 -2.57 2.96 -0.76
C GLU A 45 -3.95 2.85 -1.43
N VAL A 46 -4.03 2.23 -2.61
CA VAL A 46 -5.29 1.96 -3.32
C VAL A 46 -5.64 0.47 -3.29
N GLY A 47 -4.90 -0.34 -2.54
CA GLY A 47 -5.13 -1.77 -2.38
C GLY A 47 -4.79 -2.60 -3.63
N LEU A 48 -3.70 -2.30 -4.32
CA LEU A 48 -3.25 -3.06 -5.48
C LEU A 48 -2.77 -4.46 -5.07
N ASP A 49 -3.17 -5.50 -5.81
CA ASP A 49 -2.75 -6.87 -5.57
C ASP A 49 -1.68 -7.31 -6.58
N GLY A 50 -0.81 -8.26 -6.20
CA GLY A 50 0.29 -8.71 -7.02
C GLY A 50 1.05 -9.85 -6.36
N LYS A 51 1.31 -10.93 -7.13
CA LYS A 51 2.20 -12.02 -6.70
C LYS A 51 3.66 -11.54 -6.76
N ASN A 52 4.62 -12.43 -6.51
CA ASN A 52 6.05 -12.14 -6.70
C ASN A 52 6.34 -11.60 -8.10
N ASP A 53 7.53 -11.00 -8.24
CA ASP A 53 8.08 -10.54 -9.51
C ASP A 53 7.86 -11.57 -10.63
N PRO A 54 7.33 -11.16 -11.81
CA PRO A 54 7.07 -9.79 -12.28
C PRO A 54 5.68 -9.22 -11.92
N PHE A 55 4.83 -9.99 -11.24
CA PHE A 55 3.42 -9.64 -11.05
C PHE A 55 3.15 -8.60 -9.97
N CYS A 56 4.18 -8.22 -9.19
CA CYS A 56 4.12 -7.13 -8.22
C CYS A 56 4.14 -5.74 -8.90
N ARG A 57 4.61 -5.66 -10.16
CA ARG A 57 4.80 -4.43 -10.94
C ARG A 57 3.61 -4.09 -11.84
N LYS A 58 2.39 -4.29 -11.34
CA LYS A 58 1.18 -3.93 -12.10
C LYS A 58 1.10 -2.42 -12.35
N PRO A 59 0.46 -2.00 -13.46
CA PRO A 59 0.21 -0.60 -13.72
C PRO A 59 -0.71 -0.03 -12.63
N PHE A 60 -0.45 1.22 -12.25
CA PHE A 60 -1.24 1.92 -11.25
C PHE A 60 -2.68 2.14 -11.75
N PRO A 61 -3.71 1.80 -10.95
CA PRO A 61 -5.10 1.99 -11.34
C PRO A 61 -5.51 3.46 -11.19
N TRP A 62 -5.35 4.25 -12.25
CA TRP A 62 -5.75 5.68 -12.27
C TRP A 62 -7.26 5.92 -12.21
N GLN A 63 -8.07 4.89 -12.46
CA GLN A 63 -9.53 4.97 -12.37
C GLN A 63 -9.95 4.86 -10.92
N VAL A 64 -10.57 5.91 -10.37
CA VAL A 64 -11.02 5.98 -8.96
C VAL A 64 -11.94 4.82 -8.59
N GLU A 65 -12.76 4.34 -9.52
CA GLU A 65 -13.64 3.18 -9.34
C GLU A 65 -12.90 1.88 -9.00
N LYS A 66 -11.61 1.79 -9.35
CA LYS A 66 -10.74 0.63 -9.10
C LYS A 66 -9.86 0.81 -7.86
N GLN A 67 -9.99 1.94 -7.16
CA GLN A 67 -9.19 2.27 -5.99
C GLN A 67 -9.99 2.03 -4.71
N ASP A 68 -9.32 1.49 -3.70
CA ASP A 68 -9.89 1.41 -2.35
C ASP A 68 -9.80 2.79 -1.67
N THR A 69 -10.89 3.54 -1.73
CA THR A 69 -10.96 4.93 -1.22
C THR A 69 -10.87 5.00 0.30
N ALA A 70 -11.35 3.97 1.01
CA ALA A 70 -11.24 3.90 2.46
C ALA A 70 -9.77 3.73 2.87
N LEU A 71 -9.03 2.92 2.11
CA LEU A 71 -7.61 2.70 2.35
C LEU A 71 -6.77 3.91 1.98
N PHE A 72 -7.11 4.58 0.88
CA PHE A 72 -6.45 5.81 0.45
C PHE A 72 -6.60 6.93 1.50
N ALA A 73 -7.77 7.04 2.14
CA ALA A 73 -8.03 8.03 3.18
C ALA A 73 -7.23 7.79 4.49
N LEU A 74 -6.74 6.57 4.72
CA LEU A 74 -5.93 6.25 5.91
C LEU A 74 -4.47 6.67 5.76
N VAL A 75 -3.98 6.75 4.52
CA VAL A 75 -2.63 7.25 4.26
C VAL A 75 -2.70 8.77 4.38
N PRO A 76 -1.92 9.40 5.28
CA PRO A 76 -1.86 10.84 5.35
C PRO A 76 -1.39 11.38 4.00
N ALA A 77 -2.32 11.92 3.23
CA ALA A 77 -2.01 12.67 2.04
C ALA A 77 -1.26 13.92 2.50
N ASN A 78 -0.02 14.08 2.06
CA ASN A 78 0.52 15.42 1.98
C ASN A 78 -0.37 16.14 0.95
N ASP A 79 -1.20 17.07 1.40
CA ASP A 79 -1.77 18.14 0.58
C ASP A 79 -0.61 19.00 0.03
N CYS A 80 0.24 18.42 -0.81
CA CYS A 80 1.18 19.11 -1.68
C CYS A 80 0.51 19.30 -3.04
N ALA A 81 -0.70 19.86 -3.01
CA ALA A 81 -1.35 20.52 -4.12
C ALA A 81 -1.82 21.89 -3.62
N ALA A 82 -0.85 22.72 -3.27
CA ALA A 82 -0.97 24.17 -3.13
C ALA A 82 0.22 24.81 -3.84
#